data_AF-A0A1G3PLU1-F1
#
_entry.id   AF-A0A1G3PLU1-F1
#
_cell.length_a   1.000
_cell.length_b   1.000
_cell.length_c   1.000
_cell.angle_alpha   90.00
_cell.angle_beta   90.00
_cell.angle_gamma   90.00
#
_symmetry.space_group_name_H-M   'P 1'
#
loop_
_entity.id
_entity.type
_entity.pdbx_description
1 polymer ?
#
loop_
_entity_poly.entity_id
_entity_poly.type
_entity_poly.pdbx_seq_one_letter_code
_entity_poly.pdbx_strand_id
1 'polypeptide(L)'
;MKNFPVSLIVFVALITSCGGKTGGATNSQSPAPASVSGPAQTLYCWVDDANLRDAPDLNSKVLGKLKTGDSVTYSGEVSPNTTKLELRGIQFDAPWYKVTLKDNSQAWVYSAVLMDKTPQVEKYKGLVFIYTPEGEEENTSEDWGWFTAEVQDAALQAGLYVAWGNFNDMKSVRIGNDPDHPVDSVSLLKMVDKDEISQCGYVFYQNGKKPVFKTHDMTDNVLSAASEYFGFPVETIIGD
;
A
#
# COMPACT_ATOMS: atom_id res chain seq x y z
N MET A 1 20.70 -19.17 81.14
CA MET A 1 21.21 -17.98 80.42
C MET A 1 20.14 -16.90 80.46
N LYS A 2 20.51 -15.77 81.05
CA LYS A 2 20.04 -14.38 80.97
C LYS A 2 18.53 -14.06 80.85
N ASN A 3 18.09 -13.49 81.95
CA ASN A 3 16.87 -12.77 82.29
C ASN A 3 16.81 -11.33 81.70
N PHE A 4 15.59 -10.90 81.33
CA PHE A 4 15.01 -9.53 81.40
C PHE A 4 15.64 -8.37 80.56
N PRO A 5 14.96 -7.20 80.36
CA PRO A 5 13.60 -6.81 80.77
C PRO A 5 12.70 -6.10 79.73
N VAL A 6 11.41 -6.11 80.06
CA VAL A 6 10.38 -5.11 79.72
C VAL A 6 10.89 -3.68 80.02
N SER A 7 10.70 -2.75 79.09
CA SER A 7 10.82 -1.32 79.39
C SER A 7 9.65 -0.54 78.82
N LEU A 8 8.83 -0.08 79.77
CA LEU A 8 7.79 0.92 79.66
C LEU A 8 8.45 2.30 79.53
N ILE A 9 8.20 3.02 78.43
CA ILE A 9 8.49 4.46 78.35
C ILE A 9 7.20 5.19 77.96
N VAL A 10 6.64 5.84 78.96
CA VAL A 10 5.67 6.93 78.83
C VAL A 10 6.46 8.21 78.61
N PHE A 11 6.18 8.94 77.53
CA PHE A 11 6.54 10.35 77.42
C PHE A 11 5.37 11.11 76.79
N VAL A 12 4.64 11.82 77.65
CA VAL A 12 3.72 12.90 77.25
C VAL A 12 4.53 14.19 77.34
N ALA A 13 4.65 14.91 76.23
CA ALA A 13 4.97 16.33 76.23
C ALA A 13 4.32 17.01 75.02
N LEU A 14 3.26 17.77 75.31
CA LEU A 14 2.65 18.76 74.42
C LEU A 14 3.64 19.91 74.21
N ILE A 15 3.93 20.23 72.95
CA ILE A 15 4.43 21.55 72.55
C ILE A 15 3.61 22.06 71.37
N THR A 16 2.84 23.10 71.67
CA THR A 16 2.28 24.09 70.74
C THR A 16 3.39 24.81 69.97
N SER A 17 3.20 25.15 68.69
CA SER A 17 3.38 26.53 68.16
C SER A 17 3.63 26.60 66.63
N CYS A 18 2.84 27.47 66.00
CA CYS A 18 3.02 28.31 64.79
C CYS A 18 3.65 27.78 63.48
N GLY A 19 2.78 27.64 62.47
CA GLY A 19 2.66 28.65 61.39
C GLY A 19 3.82 28.82 60.40
N GLY A 20 3.75 28.12 59.27
CA GLY A 20 4.56 28.40 58.07
C GLY A 20 3.90 27.83 56.81
N LYS A 21 3.58 28.73 55.86
CA LYS A 21 2.94 28.52 54.55
C LYS A 21 3.48 27.34 53.73
N THR A 22 2.59 26.62 53.05
CA THR A 22 2.77 25.86 51.77
C THR A 22 1.46 25.08 51.54
N GLY A 23 0.88 24.90 50.37
CA GLY A 23 1.09 25.38 49.01
C GLY A 23 -0.21 25.02 48.26
N GLY A 24 -0.71 25.94 47.44
CA GLY A 24 -1.95 25.76 46.69
C GLY A 24 -1.87 24.59 45.74
N ALA A 25 -2.92 23.77 45.72
CA ALA A 25 -3.14 22.76 44.69
C ALA A 25 -3.58 23.47 43.40
N THR A 26 -2.62 23.79 42.53
CA THR A 26 -2.89 24.08 41.11
C THR A 26 -2.69 22.81 40.32
N ASN A 27 -3.80 22.29 39.80
CA ASN A 27 -3.85 21.18 38.88
C ASN A 27 -3.27 21.66 37.53
N SER A 28 -1.95 21.52 37.35
CA SER A 28 -1.28 21.79 36.08
C SER A 28 -1.52 20.62 35.13
N GLN A 29 -2.67 20.64 34.46
CA GLN A 29 -2.86 19.87 33.25
C GLN A 29 -1.94 20.49 32.19
N SER A 30 -0.84 19.81 31.89
CA SER A 30 0.04 20.18 30.78
C SER A 30 -0.82 20.32 29.52
N PRO A 31 -0.81 21.46 28.81
CA PRO A 31 -1.55 21.59 27.57
C PRO A 31 -1.06 20.50 26.61
N ALA A 32 -1.99 19.73 26.04
CA ALA A 32 -1.68 18.93 24.87
C ALA A 32 -1.09 19.86 23.80
N PRO A 33 0.00 19.48 23.12
CA PRO A 33 0.58 20.33 22.08
C PRO A 33 -0.50 20.65 21.04
N ALA A 34 -0.72 21.93 20.80
CA ALA A 34 -1.68 22.39 19.81
C ALA A 34 -1.23 21.93 18.42
N SER A 35 -2.01 21.05 17.80
CA SER A 35 -1.86 20.66 16.40
C SER A 35 -1.91 21.92 15.53
N VAL A 36 -0.81 22.25 14.87
CA VAL A 36 -0.73 23.40 13.97
C VAL A 36 -1.50 23.03 12.70
N SER A 37 -2.74 23.51 12.56
CA SER A 37 -3.55 23.19 11.38
C SER A 37 -3.11 24.02 10.17
N GLY A 38 -2.68 23.37 9.10
CA GLY A 38 -2.47 23.99 7.79
C GLY A 38 -3.79 24.25 7.04
N PRO A 39 -3.75 24.91 5.86
CA PRO A 39 -4.92 25.03 5.02
C PRO A 39 -5.48 23.64 4.66
N ALA A 40 -6.80 23.50 4.69
CA ALA A 40 -7.46 22.23 4.39
C ALA A 40 -7.19 21.81 2.94
N GLN A 41 -6.69 20.58 2.77
CA GLN A 41 -6.41 19.97 1.47
C GLN A 41 -7.31 18.75 1.26
N THR A 42 -7.80 18.55 0.05
CA THR A 42 -8.45 17.30 -0.34
C THR A 42 -7.39 16.33 -0.83
N LEU A 43 -7.38 15.13 -0.26
CA LEU A 43 -6.50 14.03 -0.65
C LEU A 43 -7.34 12.81 -1.04
N TYR A 44 -6.80 11.97 -1.91
CA TYR A 44 -7.48 10.79 -2.45
C TYR A 44 -6.72 9.51 -2.12
N CYS A 45 -7.43 8.46 -1.72
CA CYS A 45 -6.87 7.14 -1.49
C CYS A 45 -6.55 6.46 -2.83
N TRP A 46 -5.31 6.06 -3.08
CA TRP A 46 -4.93 5.41 -4.35
C TRP A 46 -4.86 3.89 -4.28
N VAL A 47 -4.90 3.31 -3.07
CA VAL A 47 -4.92 1.86 -2.83
C VAL A 47 -6.31 1.39 -2.39
N ASP A 48 -6.56 0.09 -2.52
CA ASP A 48 -7.78 -0.53 -2.06
C ASP A 48 -7.72 -0.81 -0.55
N ASP A 49 -8.87 -0.71 0.11
CA ASP A 49 -9.09 -1.15 1.48
C ASP A 49 -8.13 -0.53 2.54
N ALA A 50 -7.70 0.72 2.33
CA ALA A 50 -6.84 1.42 3.28
C ALA A 50 -7.55 1.65 4.62
N ASN A 51 -6.97 1.18 5.72
CA ASN A 51 -7.61 1.27 7.03
C ASN A 51 -7.62 2.70 7.59
N LEU A 52 -8.80 3.11 8.06
CA LEU A 52 -9.01 4.27 8.92
C LEU A 52 -8.92 3.79 10.37
N ARG A 53 -8.19 4.51 11.22
CA ARG A 53 -7.87 4.06 12.58
C ARG A 53 -8.12 5.12 13.65
N ASP A 54 -8.30 4.68 14.89
CA ASP A 54 -8.49 5.59 16.03
C ASP A 54 -7.19 6.20 16.58
N ALA A 55 -6.04 5.59 16.30
CA ALA A 55 -4.70 6.11 16.60
C ALA A 55 -3.71 5.82 15.45
N PRO A 56 -2.61 6.60 15.33
CA PRO A 56 -1.63 6.47 14.25
C PRO A 56 -0.68 5.28 14.45
N ASP A 57 -1.24 4.07 14.45
CA ASP A 57 -0.53 2.82 14.71
C ASP A 57 -1.17 1.65 13.94
N LEU A 58 -0.39 0.66 13.52
CA LEU A 58 -0.90 -0.52 12.79
C LEU A 58 -1.75 -1.46 13.65
N ASN A 59 -1.62 -1.40 14.98
CA ASN A 59 -2.33 -2.24 15.95
C ASN A 59 -3.53 -1.53 16.58
N SER A 60 -3.74 -0.25 16.29
CA SER A 60 -4.89 0.49 16.79
C SER A 60 -6.19 0.04 16.13
N LYS A 61 -7.33 0.43 16.70
CA LYS A 61 -8.64 -0.07 16.25
C LYS A 61 -8.93 0.48 14.86
N VAL A 62 -9.33 -0.43 13.95
CA VAL A 62 -9.86 -0.04 12.64
C VAL A 62 -11.28 0.49 12.80
N LEU A 63 -11.51 1.72 12.36
CA LEU A 63 -12.80 2.41 12.36
C LEU A 63 -13.56 2.24 11.04
N GLY A 64 -12.84 1.98 9.96
CA GLY A 64 -13.39 1.82 8.62
C GLY A 64 -12.29 1.61 7.59
N LYS A 65 -12.67 1.67 6.31
CA LYS A 65 -11.74 1.55 5.19
C LYS A 65 -12.06 2.60 4.13
N LEU A 66 -11.02 3.12 3.49
CA LEU A 66 -11.10 3.87 2.24
C LEU A 66 -10.94 2.91 1.07
N LYS A 67 -11.69 3.13 0.01
CA LYS A 67 -11.50 2.51 -1.30
C LYS A 67 -10.66 3.42 -2.19
N THR A 68 -10.10 2.87 -3.26
CA THR A 68 -9.45 3.70 -4.28
C THR A 68 -10.42 4.77 -4.80
N GLY A 69 -9.96 6.02 -4.86
CA GLY A 69 -10.75 7.17 -5.26
C GLY A 69 -11.51 7.86 -4.13
N ASP A 70 -11.64 7.26 -2.94
CA ASP A 70 -12.25 7.94 -1.80
C ASP A 70 -11.42 9.16 -1.40
N SER A 71 -12.11 10.27 -1.14
CA SER A 71 -11.50 11.54 -0.76
C SER A 71 -11.62 11.79 0.74
N VAL A 72 -10.58 12.40 1.32
CA VAL A 72 -10.56 12.88 2.71
C VAL A 72 -10.08 14.33 2.77
N THR A 73 -10.42 15.02 3.85
CA THR A 73 -9.90 16.37 4.13
C THR A 73 -8.76 16.29 5.14
N TYR A 74 -7.58 16.76 4.76
CA TYR A 74 -6.42 16.86 5.63
C TYR A 74 -6.19 18.31 6.06
N SER A 75 -6.00 18.52 7.36
CA SER A 75 -5.87 19.85 7.96
C SER A 75 -4.51 20.10 8.64
N GLY A 76 -3.48 19.27 8.38
CA GLY A 76 -2.12 19.51 8.87
C GLY A 76 -1.67 18.71 10.10
N GLU A 77 -2.53 17.93 10.75
CA GLU A 77 -2.13 17.12 11.92
C GLU A 77 -1.46 15.81 11.49
N VAL A 78 -0.20 15.63 11.91
CA VAL A 78 0.70 14.53 11.54
C VAL A 78 1.17 13.78 12.79
N SER A 79 1.35 12.47 12.70
CA SER A 79 1.95 11.68 13.79
C SER A 79 3.43 12.04 14.01
N PRO A 80 3.95 11.91 15.24
CA PRO A 80 5.36 12.20 15.52
C PRO A 80 6.33 11.16 14.93
N ASN A 81 5.84 9.96 14.64
CA ASN A 81 6.63 8.85 14.13
C ASN A 81 6.14 8.44 12.73
N THR A 82 7.02 7.77 11.99
CA THR A 82 6.70 7.13 10.72
C THR A 82 6.49 5.62 10.90
N THR A 83 5.90 5.00 9.88
CA THR A 83 5.68 3.56 9.80
C THR A 83 6.17 3.07 8.46
N LYS A 84 6.89 1.94 8.46
CA LYS A 84 7.34 1.26 7.24
C LYS A 84 6.27 0.28 6.79
N LEU A 85 5.82 0.41 5.55
CA LEU A 85 4.79 -0.44 4.96
C LEU A 85 5.08 -0.65 3.48
N GLU A 86 4.82 -1.86 2.98
CA GLU A 86 4.81 -2.11 1.54
C GLU A 86 3.41 -1.86 0.97
N LEU A 87 3.32 -0.98 -0.03
CA LEU A 87 2.11 -0.73 -0.81
C LEU A 87 2.41 -1.09 -2.27
N ARG A 88 1.67 -2.07 -2.82
CA ARG A 88 1.80 -2.50 -4.22
C ARG A 88 3.26 -2.72 -4.68
N GLY A 89 4.06 -3.38 -3.84
CA GLY A 89 5.46 -3.71 -4.11
C GLY A 89 6.45 -2.55 -3.93
N ILE A 90 6.03 -1.43 -3.35
CA ILE A 90 6.88 -0.28 -3.03
C ILE A 90 6.94 -0.12 -1.51
N GLN A 91 8.16 -0.01 -0.97
CA GLN A 91 8.39 0.23 0.45
C GLN A 91 8.27 1.74 0.73
N PHE A 92 7.35 2.09 1.63
CA PHE A 92 7.16 3.46 2.09
C PHE A 92 7.58 3.58 3.56
N ASP A 93 8.13 4.73 3.92
CA ASP A 93 8.37 5.14 5.30
C ASP A 93 7.72 6.51 5.49
N ALA A 94 6.52 6.52 6.07
CA ALA A 94 5.65 7.68 6.06
C ALA A 94 4.93 7.86 7.40
N PRO A 95 4.53 9.08 7.76
CA PRO A 95 3.74 9.32 8.95
C PRO A 95 2.28 8.92 8.74
N TRP A 96 1.46 9.22 9.75
CA TRP A 96 0.01 9.14 9.69
C TRP A 96 -0.55 10.56 9.65
N TYR A 97 -1.61 10.75 8.87
CA TYR A 97 -2.39 11.97 8.87
C TYR A 97 -3.67 11.77 9.63
N LYS A 98 -4.05 12.76 10.43
CA LYS A 98 -5.41 12.86 10.93
C LYS A 98 -6.26 13.57 9.91
N VAL A 99 -7.33 12.92 9.50
CA VAL A 99 -8.19 13.38 8.40
C VAL A 99 -9.63 13.47 8.85
N THR A 100 -10.39 14.31 8.17
CA THR A 100 -11.84 14.43 8.32
C THR A 100 -12.52 13.74 7.15
N LEU A 101 -13.48 12.87 7.45
CA LEU A 101 -14.27 12.11 6.47
C LEU A 101 -15.50 12.90 6.03
N LYS A 102 -16.21 12.40 5.00
CA LYS A 102 -17.42 13.04 4.44
C LYS A 102 -18.55 13.22 5.47
N ASP A 103 -18.61 12.38 6.50
CA ASP A 103 -19.58 12.45 7.59
C ASP A 103 -19.11 13.35 8.77
N ASN A 104 -18.01 14.08 8.59
CA ASN A 104 -17.32 14.91 9.59
C ASN A 104 -16.68 14.13 10.75
N SER A 105 -16.67 12.80 10.71
CA SER A 105 -15.88 12.02 11.67
C SER A 105 -14.38 12.17 11.38
N GLN A 106 -13.56 11.93 12.40
CA GLN A 106 -12.10 12.00 12.30
C GLN A 106 -11.47 10.63 12.48
N ALA A 107 -10.40 10.37 11.72
CA ALA A 107 -9.61 9.16 11.84
C ALA A 107 -8.15 9.41 11.45
N TRP A 108 -7.28 8.50 11.86
CA TRP A 108 -5.90 8.42 11.40
C TRP A 108 -5.80 7.51 10.19
N VAL A 109 -5.01 7.92 9.21
CA VAL A 109 -4.72 7.15 7.99
C VAL A 109 -3.24 7.25 7.67
N TYR A 110 -2.65 6.13 7.24
CA TYR A 110 -1.25 6.08 6.85
C TYR A 110 -1.03 6.97 5.61
N SER A 111 -0.16 7.98 5.70
CA SER A 111 -0.19 9.08 4.71
C SER A 111 0.21 8.63 3.30
N ALA A 112 1.02 7.58 3.17
CA ALA A 112 1.44 7.09 1.85
C ALA A 112 0.32 6.44 1.03
N VAL A 113 -0.86 6.16 1.61
CA VAL A 113 -2.03 5.71 0.84
C VAL A 113 -2.80 6.86 0.18
N LEU A 114 -2.41 8.11 0.47
CA LEU A 114 -3.07 9.32 0.00
C LEU A 114 -2.21 10.05 -1.04
N MET A 115 -2.89 10.68 -2.01
CA MET A 115 -2.28 11.56 -3.01
C MET A 115 -3.13 12.81 -3.26
N ASP A 116 -2.54 13.83 -3.87
CA ASP A 116 -3.19 15.12 -4.15
C ASP A 116 -3.97 15.16 -5.48
N LYS A 117 -3.82 14.13 -6.31
CA LYS A 117 -4.58 13.92 -7.55
C LYS A 117 -5.56 12.76 -7.40
N THR A 118 -6.64 12.78 -8.17
CA THR A 118 -7.59 11.66 -8.21
C THR A 118 -6.91 10.46 -8.88
N PRO A 119 -6.91 9.26 -8.24
CA PRO A 119 -6.34 8.07 -8.84
C PRO A 119 -7.19 7.57 -9.99
N GLN A 120 -6.58 6.76 -10.86
CA GLN A 120 -7.31 6.02 -11.88
C GLN A 120 -8.15 4.92 -11.21
N VAL A 121 -9.47 5.05 -11.29
CA VAL A 121 -10.45 4.12 -10.69
C VAL A 121 -11.11 3.17 -11.70
N GLU A 122 -10.80 3.34 -13.00
CA GLU A 122 -11.42 2.54 -14.06
C GLU A 122 -10.86 1.11 -14.13
N LYS A 123 -11.61 0.23 -14.81
CA LYS A 123 -11.19 -1.14 -15.11
C LYS A 123 -9.90 -1.11 -15.94
N TYR A 124 -8.78 -1.31 -15.28
CA TYR A 124 -7.50 -1.46 -15.95
C TYR A 124 -7.35 -2.88 -16.49
N LYS A 125 -6.67 -2.95 -17.64
CA LYS A 125 -6.33 -4.16 -18.35
C LYS A 125 -4.83 -4.16 -18.55
N GLY A 126 -4.20 -5.28 -18.24
CA GLY A 126 -2.76 -5.42 -18.25
C GLY A 126 -2.33 -6.63 -19.05
N LEU A 127 -1.21 -6.48 -19.74
CA LEU A 127 -0.44 -7.55 -20.35
C LEU A 127 0.90 -7.62 -19.64
N VAL A 128 1.20 -8.76 -19.00
CA VAL A 128 2.47 -8.99 -18.33
C VAL A 128 3.29 -9.98 -19.13
N PHE A 129 4.48 -9.57 -19.56
CA PHE A 129 5.47 -10.42 -20.22
C PHE A 129 6.25 -11.16 -19.15
N ILE A 130 6.29 -12.48 -19.23
CA ILE A 130 7.01 -13.34 -18.28
C ILE A 130 8.19 -13.98 -19.00
N TYR A 131 9.37 -13.86 -18.40
CA TYR A 131 10.60 -14.44 -18.92
C TYR A 131 11.39 -15.17 -17.82
N THR A 132 12.10 -16.23 -18.20
CA THR A 132 13.04 -16.98 -17.36
C THR A 132 14.46 -16.78 -17.90
N PRO A 133 15.40 -16.20 -17.13
CA PRO A 133 16.80 -16.04 -17.55
C PRO A 133 17.50 -17.34 -17.98
N GLU A 134 17.12 -18.48 -17.39
CA GLU A 134 17.65 -19.80 -17.76
C GLU A 134 17.17 -20.29 -19.15
N GLY A 135 16.18 -19.62 -19.74
CA GLY A 135 15.73 -19.85 -21.12
C GLY A 135 16.53 -19.09 -22.18
N GLU A 136 17.38 -18.14 -21.78
CA GLU A 136 18.18 -17.32 -22.71
C GLU A 136 19.34 -18.10 -23.35
N GLU A 137 19.85 -19.17 -22.71
CA GLU A 137 21.00 -19.91 -23.25
C GLU A 137 20.63 -21.07 -24.18
N GLU A 138 19.39 -21.58 -24.16
CA GLU A 138 19.01 -22.73 -25.00
C GLU A 138 17.73 -22.59 -25.83
N ASN A 139 16.81 -21.64 -25.57
CA ASN A 139 15.49 -21.65 -26.26
C ASN A 139 14.80 -20.30 -26.56
N THR A 140 15.38 -19.13 -26.28
CA THR A 140 14.87 -17.90 -26.89
C THR A 140 15.49 -17.78 -28.28
N SER A 141 14.75 -18.18 -29.33
CA SER A 141 15.17 -17.85 -30.70
C SER A 141 15.40 -16.34 -30.80
N GLU A 142 16.28 -15.91 -31.72
CA GLU A 142 16.49 -14.48 -32.01
C GLU A 142 15.18 -13.72 -32.29
N ASP A 143 14.10 -14.45 -32.58
CA ASP A 143 12.75 -13.95 -32.81
C ASP A 143 11.98 -13.56 -31.54
N TRP A 144 12.37 -14.01 -30.34
CA TRP A 144 11.66 -13.67 -29.09
C TRP A 144 11.55 -12.16 -28.87
N GLY A 145 12.66 -11.45 -29.05
CA GLY A 145 12.69 -10.00 -28.91
C GLY A 145 11.80 -9.31 -29.94
N TRP A 146 11.71 -9.85 -31.15
CA TRP A 146 10.85 -9.33 -32.21
C TRP A 146 9.37 -9.54 -31.89
N PHE A 147 8.97 -10.78 -31.58
CA PHE A 147 7.58 -11.11 -31.25
C PHE A 147 7.08 -10.33 -30.03
N THR A 148 7.91 -10.21 -28.99
CA THR A 148 7.51 -9.45 -27.80
C THR A 148 7.39 -7.96 -28.06
N ALA A 149 8.20 -7.38 -28.94
CA ALA A 149 8.06 -5.99 -29.36
C ALA A 149 6.73 -5.75 -30.09
N GLU A 150 6.38 -6.60 -31.06
CA GLU A 150 5.10 -6.46 -31.79
C GLU A 150 3.88 -6.59 -30.87
N VAL A 151 3.89 -7.59 -29.99
CA VAL A 151 2.82 -7.79 -29.02
C VAL A 151 2.73 -6.60 -28.05
N GLN A 152 3.87 -6.07 -27.60
CA GLN A 152 3.90 -4.90 -26.72
C GLN A 152 3.31 -3.67 -27.41
N ASP A 153 3.68 -3.41 -28.66
CA ASP A 153 3.20 -2.25 -29.41
C ASP A 153 1.68 -2.34 -29.63
N ALA A 154 1.17 -3.49 -30.04
CA ALA A 154 -0.27 -3.74 -30.17
C ALA A 154 -1.01 -3.54 -28.84
N ALA A 155 -0.45 -4.06 -27.73
CA ALA A 155 -1.04 -3.90 -26.41
C ALA A 155 -1.10 -2.43 -25.96
N LEU A 156 -0.02 -1.68 -26.15
CA LEU A 156 0.02 -0.25 -25.82
C LEU A 156 -0.97 0.56 -26.68
N GLN A 157 -1.06 0.27 -27.98
CA GLN A 157 -2.02 0.88 -28.89
C GLN A 157 -3.47 0.58 -28.50
N ALA A 158 -3.73 -0.63 -28.00
CA ALA A 158 -5.01 -1.06 -27.43
C ALA A 158 -5.32 -0.43 -26.05
N GLY A 159 -4.42 0.38 -25.49
CA GLY A 159 -4.59 1.03 -24.20
C GLY A 159 -4.39 0.08 -23.01
N LEU A 160 -3.68 -1.03 -23.20
CA LEU A 160 -3.32 -1.95 -22.13
C LEU A 160 -2.09 -1.42 -21.37
N TYR A 161 -2.05 -1.65 -20.06
CA TYR A 161 -0.82 -1.51 -19.30
C TYR A 161 0.11 -2.68 -19.62
N VAL A 162 1.34 -2.38 -20.01
CA VAL A 162 2.37 -3.39 -20.24
C VAL A 162 3.32 -3.42 -19.06
N ALA A 163 3.64 -4.62 -18.58
CA ALA A 163 4.65 -4.81 -17.57
C ALA A 163 5.49 -6.06 -17.85
N TRP A 164 6.68 -6.10 -17.26
CA TRP A 164 7.64 -7.20 -17.41
C TRP A 164 7.89 -7.85 -16.06
N GLY A 165 7.78 -9.17 -16.03
CA GLY A 165 7.96 -10.00 -14.86
C GLY A 165 9.09 -10.99 -15.07
N ASN A 166 10.15 -10.88 -14.27
CA ASN A 166 11.14 -11.95 -14.17
C ASN A 166 10.52 -13.09 -13.37
N PHE A 167 10.40 -14.24 -14.00
CA PHE A 167 9.88 -15.43 -13.35
C PHE A 167 10.77 -15.84 -12.16
N ASN A 168 12.09 -15.80 -12.29
CA ASN A 168 12.99 -16.25 -11.21
C ASN A 168 12.88 -15.39 -9.94
N ASP A 169 12.47 -14.13 -10.09
CA ASP A 169 12.32 -13.23 -8.95
C ASP A 169 10.99 -13.45 -8.21
N MET A 170 9.97 -14.06 -8.86
CA MET A 170 8.60 -14.29 -8.36
C MET A 170 7.95 -13.10 -7.62
N LYS A 171 8.48 -11.89 -7.85
CA LYS A 171 8.00 -10.66 -7.21
C LYS A 171 6.70 -10.22 -7.85
N SER A 172 5.95 -9.44 -7.11
CA SER A 172 4.77 -8.79 -7.67
C SER A 172 5.18 -7.82 -8.76
N VAL A 173 4.52 -7.91 -9.91
CA VAL A 173 4.67 -6.98 -11.02
C VAL A 173 3.77 -5.79 -10.78
N ARG A 174 4.30 -4.58 -10.96
CA ARG A 174 3.54 -3.34 -10.83
C ARG A 174 2.80 -3.06 -12.13
N ILE A 175 1.53 -2.66 -12.01
CA ILE A 175 0.66 -2.34 -13.14
C ILE A 175 0.32 -0.85 -13.06
N GLY A 176 0.48 -0.13 -14.18
CA GLY A 176 0.18 1.30 -14.28
C GLY A 176 1.36 2.12 -14.79
N ASN A 177 1.07 3.34 -15.26
CA ASN A 177 2.07 4.26 -15.81
C ASN A 177 2.73 5.16 -14.74
N ASP A 178 2.17 5.21 -13.53
CA ASP A 178 2.74 5.97 -12.41
C ASP A 178 3.63 5.03 -11.58
N PRO A 179 4.97 5.19 -11.62
CA PRO A 179 5.89 4.29 -10.95
C PRO A 179 5.84 4.41 -9.41
N ASP A 180 5.37 5.55 -8.90
CA ASP A 180 5.26 5.84 -7.47
C ASP A 180 3.90 5.41 -6.91
N HIS A 181 2.86 5.45 -7.75
CA HIS A 181 1.49 5.08 -7.40
C HIS A 181 0.88 4.11 -8.43
N PRO A 182 1.42 2.88 -8.54
CA PRO A 182 0.91 1.91 -9.49
C PRO A 182 -0.56 1.63 -9.22
N VAL A 183 -1.33 1.44 -10.29
CA VAL A 183 -2.77 1.14 -10.24
C VAL A 183 -3.02 -0.23 -9.62
N ASP A 184 -2.05 -1.16 -9.74
CA ASP A 184 -2.08 -2.44 -9.05
C ASP A 184 -0.68 -3.04 -8.88
N SER A 185 -0.57 -4.10 -8.07
CA SER A 185 0.58 -4.98 -8.07
C SER A 185 0.13 -6.42 -7.93
N VAL A 186 0.55 -7.27 -8.87
CA VAL A 186 0.09 -8.67 -8.91
C VAL A 186 1.25 -9.63 -8.82
N SER A 187 1.11 -10.60 -7.93
CA SER A 187 2.08 -11.68 -7.75
C SER A 187 1.98 -12.69 -8.90
N LEU A 188 3.09 -12.92 -9.60
CA LEU A 188 3.18 -13.92 -10.67
C LEU A 188 2.80 -15.33 -10.19
N LEU A 189 3.12 -15.68 -8.93
CA LEU A 189 2.72 -16.93 -8.27
C LEU A 189 1.20 -17.17 -8.24
N LYS A 190 0.39 -16.10 -8.30
CA LYS A 190 -1.07 -16.20 -8.29
C LYS A 190 -1.66 -16.25 -9.69
N MET A 191 -0.84 -16.01 -10.71
CA MET A 191 -1.27 -15.81 -12.10
C MET A 191 -0.88 -16.99 -13.01
N VAL A 192 0.21 -17.68 -12.69
CA VAL A 192 0.77 -18.77 -13.48
C VAL A 192 0.84 -20.02 -12.63
N ASP A 193 0.35 -21.14 -13.17
CA ASP A 193 0.40 -22.42 -12.47
C ASP A 193 1.85 -22.93 -12.38
N LYS A 194 2.15 -23.61 -11.28
CA LYS A 194 3.54 -23.96 -10.97
C LYS A 194 4.20 -24.90 -11.99
N ASP A 195 3.39 -25.63 -12.73
CA ASP A 195 3.84 -26.58 -13.73
C ASP A 195 4.07 -25.91 -15.11
N GLU A 196 3.56 -24.68 -15.29
CA GLU A 196 3.75 -23.85 -16.49
C GLU A 196 4.96 -22.90 -16.36
N ILE A 197 5.60 -22.90 -15.18
CA ILE A 197 6.67 -22.01 -14.73
C ILE A 197 7.92 -22.02 -15.61
N SER A 198 8.24 -23.14 -16.24
CA SER A 198 9.50 -23.30 -16.98
C SER A 198 9.48 -22.64 -18.36
N GLN A 199 8.48 -21.81 -18.68
CA GLN A 199 8.25 -21.26 -20.01
C GLN A 199 8.04 -19.76 -19.98
N CYS A 200 8.65 -19.05 -20.93
CA CYS A 200 8.34 -17.65 -21.19
C CYS A 200 6.92 -17.53 -21.78
N GLY A 201 6.24 -16.41 -21.52
CA GLY A 201 4.88 -16.21 -22.00
C GLY A 201 4.25 -14.90 -21.58
N TYR A 202 2.93 -14.89 -21.60
CA TYR A 202 2.10 -13.70 -21.43
C TYR A 202 1.02 -13.97 -20.38
N VAL A 203 0.81 -13.03 -19.47
CA VAL A 203 -0.36 -13.04 -18.59
C VAL A 203 -1.30 -11.92 -19.01
N PHE A 204 -2.52 -12.31 -19.36
CA PHE A 204 -3.62 -11.40 -19.58
C PHE A 204 -4.33 -11.15 -18.25
N TYR A 205 -4.44 -9.88 -17.87
CA TYR A 205 -4.95 -9.47 -16.58
C TYR A 205 -5.97 -8.35 -16.68
N GLN A 206 -7.07 -8.47 -15.94
CA GLN A 206 -8.06 -7.40 -15.82
C GLN A 206 -8.65 -7.45 -14.42
N ASN A 207 -8.78 -6.28 -13.78
CA ASN A 207 -9.35 -6.20 -12.44
C ASN A 207 -10.75 -6.87 -12.41
N GLY A 208 -10.95 -7.75 -11.42
CA GLY A 208 -12.17 -8.53 -11.24
C GLY A 208 -12.34 -9.72 -12.18
N LYS A 209 -11.36 -10.03 -13.04
CA LYS A 209 -11.34 -11.22 -13.91
C LYS A 209 -10.15 -12.11 -13.54
N LYS A 210 -10.34 -13.44 -13.54
CA LYS A 210 -9.26 -14.40 -13.30
C LYS A 210 -8.19 -14.22 -14.40
N PRO A 211 -6.90 -14.02 -14.05
CA PRO A 211 -5.83 -13.94 -15.03
C PRO A 211 -5.71 -15.22 -15.87
N VAL A 212 -5.21 -15.07 -17.11
CA VAL A 212 -4.90 -16.20 -18.00
C VAL A 212 -3.45 -16.12 -18.41
N PHE A 213 -2.72 -17.21 -18.21
CA PHE A 213 -1.38 -17.40 -18.76
C PHE A 213 -1.49 -18.02 -20.16
N LYS A 214 -0.62 -17.55 -21.05
CA LYS A 214 -0.43 -18.07 -22.40
C LYS A 214 1.07 -18.22 -22.61
N THR A 215 1.52 -19.47 -22.76
CA THR A 215 2.88 -19.77 -23.24
C THR A 215 3.14 -19.00 -24.53
N HIS A 216 4.39 -18.61 -24.73
CA HIS A 216 4.80 -17.97 -25.95
C HIS A 216 4.40 -18.71 -27.23
N ASP A 217 4.10 -17.91 -28.23
CA ASP A 217 3.54 -18.32 -29.51
C ASP A 217 3.77 -17.18 -30.52
N MET A 218 3.42 -17.41 -31.78
CA MET A 218 3.42 -16.38 -32.83
C MET A 218 2.57 -15.16 -32.42
N THR A 219 2.97 -13.96 -32.85
CA THR A 219 2.28 -12.68 -32.54
C THR A 219 0.76 -12.80 -32.67
N ASP A 220 0.26 -13.27 -33.82
CA ASP A 220 -1.19 -13.38 -34.09
C ASP A 220 -1.93 -14.28 -33.09
N ASN A 221 -1.29 -15.38 -32.66
CA ASN A 221 -1.90 -16.31 -31.70
C ASN A 221 -2.01 -15.66 -30.31
N VAL A 222 -0.99 -14.89 -29.91
CA VAL A 222 -0.97 -14.17 -28.63
C VAL A 222 -2.01 -13.05 -28.65
N LEU A 223 -2.06 -12.27 -29.73
CA LEU A 223 -2.99 -11.15 -29.91
C LEU A 223 -4.45 -11.60 -30.03
N SER A 224 -4.71 -12.72 -30.71
CA SER A 224 -6.04 -13.34 -30.74
C SER A 224 -6.48 -13.78 -29.34
N ALA A 225 -5.60 -14.42 -28.57
CA ALA A 225 -5.91 -14.84 -27.20
C ALA A 225 -6.12 -13.64 -26.27
N ALA A 226 -5.35 -12.57 -26.42
CA ALA A 226 -5.55 -11.31 -25.72
C ALA A 226 -6.93 -10.71 -26.07
N SER A 227 -7.29 -10.68 -27.35
CA SER A 227 -8.57 -10.15 -27.82
C SER A 227 -9.76 -10.91 -27.25
N GLU A 228 -9.70 -12.24 -27.25
CA GLU A 228 -10.70 -13.10 -26.62
C GLU A 228 -10.80 -12.84 -25.11
N TYR A 229 -9.66 -12.73 -24.43
CA TYR A 229 -9.63 -12.46 -23.00
C TYR A 229 -10.21 -11.08 -22.67
N PHE A 230 -9.86 -10.03 -23.42
CA PHE A 230 -10.30 -8.67 -23.08
C PHE A 230 -11.69 -8.32 -23.65
N GLY A 231 -12.18 -9.09 -24.61
CA GLY A 231 -13.48 -8.86 -25.27
C GLY A 231 -13.46 -7.67 -26.24
N PHE A 232 -12.30 -7.30 -26.75
CA PHE A 232 -12.13 -6.30 -27.81
C PHE A 232 -10.84 -6.57 -28.60
N PRO A 233 -10.71 -6.06 -29.84
CA PRO A 233 -9.53 -6.31 -30.66
C PRO A 233 -8.24 -5.74 -30.04
N VAL A 234 -7.22 -6.59 -29.94
CA VAL A 234 -5.83 -6.23 -29.68
C VAL A 234 -5.06 -6.72 -30.89
N GLU A 235 -4.73 -5.82 -31.80
CA GLU A 235 -4.19 -6.14 -33.13
C GLU A 235 -2.99 -5.22 -33.41
N THR A 236 -2.06 -5.67 -34.24
CA THR A 236 -1.02 -4.78 -34.77
C THR A 236 -1.68 -3.78 -35.72
N ILE A 237 -1.38 -2.48 -35.61
CA ILE A 237 -1.81 -1.47 -36.61
C ILE A 237 -0.93 -1.55 -37.88
N ILE A 238 -0.13 -2.60 -38.06
CA ILE A 238 0.62 -2.79 -39.30
C ILE A 238 -0.34 -3.32 -40.36
N GLY A 239 -1.10 -2.39 -40.94
CA GLY A 239 -1.88 -2.56 -42.16
C GLY A 239 -1.12 -2.01 -43.35
N ASP A 240 -0.90 -2.91 -44.30
CA ASP A 240 -0.48 -2.78 -45.71
C ASP A 240 0.97 -2.37 -46.05
#